data_AF-A0A2W5YH79-F1
#
_entry.id   AF-A0A2W5YH79-F1
#
_cell.length_a   1.000
_cell.length_b   1.000
_cell.length_c   1.000
_cell.angle_alpha   90.00
_cell.angle_beta   90.00
_cell.angle_gamma   90.00
#
_symmetry.space_group_name_H-M   'P 1'
#
loop_
_entity.id
_entity.type
_entity.pdbx_description
1 polymer ?
#
loop_
_entity_poly.entity_id
_entity_poly.type
_entity_poly.pdbx_seq_one_letter_code
_entity_poly.pdbx_strand_id
1 'polypeptide(L)' 'MAATRTQVYFTEEQRRKLDALTKREGKTLAEVVREAVDAHTAQPPPDLESVLDEAFGSMPDLEVPDRSDWNRGYG' A
#
# COMPACT_ATOMS: atom_id res chain seq x y z
N MET A 1 8.94 -9.31 -18.96
CA MET A 1 10.03 -8.32 -18.73
C MET A 1 11.20 -9.03 -18.07
N ALA A 2 12.43 -8.59 -18.29
CA ALA A 2 13.59 -9.12 -17.58
C ALA A 2 13.53 -8.70 -16.09
N ALA A 3 13.89 -9.60 -15.19
CA ALA A 3 13.89 -9.29 -13.76
C ALA A 3 15.10 -8.42 -13.38
N THR A 4 14.86 -7.30 -12.70
CA THR A 4 15.91 -6.49 -12.09
C THR A 4 16.27 -7.07 -10.72
N ARG A 5 17.57 -7.23 -10.44
CA ARG A 5 18.03 -7.74 -9.14
C ARG A 5 17.85 -6.68 -8.06
N THR A 6 17.06 -7.02 -7.04
CA THR A 6 16.83 -6.18 -5.85
C THR A 6 17.16 -6.94 -4.59
N GLN A 7 17.82 -6.29 -3.62
CA GLN A 7 18.12 -6.85 -2.31
C GLN A 7 17.15 -6.28 -1.28
N VAL A 8 16.49 -7.16 -0.53
CA VAL A 8 15.55 -6.81 0.53
C VAL A 8 15.98 -7.53 1.81
N TYR A 9 16.00 -6.80 2.93
CA TYR A 9 16.24 -7.37 4.24
C TYR A 9 14.90 -7.74 4.88
N PHE A 10 14.83 -8.96 5.42
CA PHE A 10 13.70 -9.43 6.20
C PHE A 10 14.14 -9.65 7.64
N THR A 11 13.21 -9.46 8.58
CA THR A 11 13.44 -9.95 9.95
C THR A 11 13.52 -11.49 9.94
N GLU A 12 14.13 -12.07 10.98
CA GLU A 12 14.21 -13.52 11.11
C GLU A 12 12.82 -14.18 11.09
N GLU A 13 11.84 -13.55 11.74
CA GLU A 13 10.47 -14.04 11.78
C GLU A 13 9.82 -14.01 10.38
N GLN A 14 9.97 -12.91 9.64
CA GLN A 14 9.48 -12.80 8.26
C GLN A 14 10.11 -13.87 7.38
N ARG A 15 11.42 -14.10 7.53
CA ARG A 15 12.12 -15.13 6.77
C ARG A 15 11.60 -16.53 7.07
N ARG A 16 11.37 -16.84 8.36
CA ARG A 16 10.77 -18.13 8.77
C ARG A 16 9.37 -18.33 8.16
N LYS A 17 8.54 -17.29 8.14
CA LYS A 17 7.19 -17.34 7.53
C LYS A 17 7.28 -17.58 6.02
N LEU A 18 8.20 -16.89 5.33
CA LEU A 18 8.44 -17.08 3.90
C LEU A 18 8.98 -18.49 3.57
N ASP A 19 9.87 -19.03 4.39
CA ASP A 19 10.38 -20.40 4.20
C ASP A 19 9.28 -21.46 4.43
N ALA A 20 8.36 -21.24 5.37
CA ALA A 20 7.19 -22.11 5.53
C ALA A 20 6.23 -22.02 4.33
N LEU A 21 6.04 -20.81 3.80
CA LEU A 21 5.19 -20.53 2.65
C LEU A 21 5.71 -21.20 1.37
N THR A 22 6.99 -21.03 1.08
CA THR A 22 7.67 -21.66 -0.07
C THR A 22 7.56 -23.18 -0.03
N LYS A 23 7.77 -23.80 1.14
CA LYS A 23 7.60 -25.24 1.34
C LYS A 23 6.16 -25.71 1.09
N ARG A 24 5.18 -24.96 1.59
CA ARG A 24 3.75 -25.29 1.44
C ARG A 24 3.31 -25.24 -0.02
N GLU A 25 3.82 -24.27 -0.78
CA GLU A 25 3.38 -24.01 -2.16
C GLU A 25 4.27 -24.62 -3.23
N GLY A 26 5.44 -25.16 -2.86
CA GLY A 26 6.41 -25.70 -3.82
C GLY A 26 7.06 -24.64 -4.71
N LYS A 27 7.03 -23.37 -4.28
CA LYS A 27 7.55 -22.21 -5.01
C LYS A 27 8.89 -21.75 -4.46
N THR A 28 9.68 -21.10 -5.30
CA THR A 28 10.89 -20.40 -4.87
C THR A 28 10.56 -19.16 -4.05
N LEU A 29 11.49 -18.71 -3.22
CA LEU A 29 11.34 -17.45 -2.46
C LEU A 29 11.09 -16.26 -3.40
N ALA A 30 11.73 -16.25 -4.57
CA ALA A 30 11.59 -15.18 -5.55
C ALA A 30 10.17 -15.13 -6.17
N GLU A 31 9.55 -16.29 -6.44
CA GLU A 31 8.17 -16.37 -6.92
C GLU A 31 7.19 -15.89 -5.86
N VAL A 32 7.33 -16.38 -4.62
CA VAL A 32 6.47 -15.96 -3.50
C VAL A 32 6.54 -14.45 -3.26
N VAL A 33 7.76 -13.88 -3.24
CA VAL A 33 7.93 -12.43 -3.05
C VAL A 33 7.35 -11.65 -4.23
N ARG A 34 7.53 -12.14 -5.46
CA ARG A 34 6.98 -11.47 -6.64
C ARG A 34 5.46 -11.48 -6.63
N GLU A 35 4.83 -12.61 -6.37
CA GLU A 35 3.37 -12.71 -6.27
C GLU A 35 2.81 -11.79 -5.18
N ALA A 36 3.50 -11.68 -4.04
CA ALA A 36 3.08 -10.78 -2.97
C ALA A 36 3.18 -9.29 -3.40
N VAL A 37 4.25 -8.92 -4.10
CA VAL A 37 4.42 -7.56 -4.65
C VAL A 37 3.40 -7.28 -5.75
N ASP A 38 3.19 -8.22 -6.66
CA ASP A 38 2.19 -8.12 -7.73
C ASP A 38 0.79 -7.97 -7.13
N ALA A 39 0.42 -8.77 -6.12
CA ALA A 39 -0.87 -8.64 -5.44
C ALA A 39 -1.03 -7.30 -4.71
N HIS A 40 0.05 -6.76 -4.14
CA HIS A 40 0.03 -5.46 -3.47
C HIS A 40 -0.10 -4.30 -4.46
N THR A 41 0.52 -4.42 -5.64
CA THR A 41 0.55 -3.35 -6.65
C THR A 41 -0.57 -3.45 -7.69
N ALA A 42 -1.19 -4.62 -7.85
CA ALA A 42 -2.32 -4.82 -8.75
C ALA A 42 -3.61 -4.17 -8.25
N GLN A 43 -3.65 -3.75 -6.98
CA GLN A 43 -4.76 -2.95 -6.47
C GLN A 43 -4.64 -1.55 -7.07
N PRO A 44 -5.57 -1.14 -7.96
CA PRO A 44 -5.60 0.26 -8.38
C PRO A 44 -5.74 1.11 -7.11
N PRO A 45 -5.07 2.28 -7.05
CA PRO A 45 -5.37 3.23 -5.98
C PRO A 45 -6.89 3.40 -5.94
N PRO A 46 -7.49 3.39 -4.74
CA PRO A 46 -8.93 3.48 -4.63
C PRO A 46 -9.37 4.78 -5.32
N ASP A 47 -10.52 4.73 -5.98
CA ASP A 47 -11.06 5.90 -6.67
C ASP A 47 -11.17 7.05 -5.65
N LEU A 48 -10.46 8.14 -5.93
CA LEU A 48 -10.30 9.23 -4.97
C LEU A 48 -11.66 9.81 -4.58
N GLU A 49 -12.56 9.95 -5.55
CA GLU A 49 -13.91 10.47 -5.34
C GLU A 49 -14.70 9.52 -4.42
N SER A 50 -14.71 8.22 -4.72
CA SER A 50 -15.34 7.21 -3.85
C SER A 50 -14.79 7.20 -2.42
N VAL A 51 -13.48 7.38 -2.22
CA VAL A 51 -12.88 7.40 -0.87
C VAL A 51 -13.25 8.66 -0.11
N LEU A 52 -13.28 9.81 -0.78
CA LEU A 52 -13.68 11.08 -0.18
C LEU A 52 -15.15 11.06 0.23
N ASP A 53 -16.01 10.46 -0.61
CA ASP A 53 -17.43 10.28 -0.31
C ASP A 53 -17.65 9.36 0.89
N GLU A 54 -16.95 8.22 0.97
CA GLU A 54 -17.05 7.30 2.11
C GLU A 54 -16.53 7.95 3.41
N ALA A 55 -15.45 8.72 3.31
CA ALA A 55 -14.86 9.40 4.46
C ALA A 55 -15.67 10.64 4.90
N PHE A 56 -16.58 11.15 4.07
CA PHE A 56 -17.34 12.36 4.36
C PHE A 56 -18.19 12.17 5.63
N GLY A 57 -17.92 12.99 6.65
CA GLY A 57 -18.63 12.92 7.93
C GLY A 57 -18.20 11.79 8.87
N SER A 58 -17.16 11.00 8.52
CA SER A 58 -16.61 9.96 9.40
C SER A 58 -16.00 10.50 10.71
N MET A 59 -15.68 11.80 10.74
CA MET A 59 -15.20 12.52 11.93
C MET A 59 -16.02 13.80 12.12
N PRO A 60 -17.22 13.73 12.70
CA PRO A 60 -18.12 14.88 12.84
C PRO A 60 -17.58 15.95 13.78
N ASP A 61 -16.78 15.55 14.78
CA ASP A 61 -16.19 16.43 15.78
C ASP A 61 -14.79 16.93 15.38
N LEU A 62 -14.39 16.75 14.11
CA LEU A 62 -13.09 17.21 13.62
C LEU A 62 -13.07 18.74 13.60
N GLU A 63 -12.27 19.34 14.48
CA GLU A 63 -11.98 20.77 14.41
C GLU A 63 -11.16 21.07 13.15
N VAL A 64 -11.79 21.72 12.17
CA VAL A 64 -11.13 22.14 10.92
C VAL A 64 -10.48 23.50 11.15
N PRO A 65 -9.15 23.64 10.94
CA PRO A 65 -8.49 24.94 11.04
C PRO A 65 -9.09 25.96 10.07
N ASP A 66 -9.10 27.24 10.47
CA ASP A 66 -9.56 28.32 9.60
C ASP A 66 -8.74 28.38 8.29
N ARG A 67 -9.45 28.46 7.16
CA ARG A 67 -8.86 28.53 5.81
C ARG A 67 -9.15 29.87 5.13
N SER A 68 -9.53 30.90 5.88
CA SER A 68 -9.81 32.24 5.34
C SER A 68 -8.66 32.78 4.46
N ASP A 69 -7.43 32.43 4.82
CA ASP A 69 -6.19 32.70 4.11
C ASP A 69 -6.09 32.13 2.68
N TRP A 70 -6.93 31.14 2.33
CA TRP A 70 -6.96 30.49 1.02
C TRP A 70 -7.86 31.23 0.02
N ASN A 71 -8.76 32.08 0.52
CA ASN A 71 -9.58 32.99 -0.31
C ASN A 71 -8.80 34.23 -0.78
N ARG A 72 -7.50 34.31 -0.49
CA ARG A 72 -6.59 35.25 -1.12
C ARG A 72 -6.38 34.79 -2.55
N GLY A 73 -7.35 35.08 -3.42
CA GLY A 73 -7.30 34.71 -4.84
C GLY A 73 -5.91 34.95 -5.41
N TYR A 74 -5.38 33.97 -6.14
CA TYR A 74 -4.19 34.18 -6.94
C TYR A 74 -4.51 35.31 -7.91
N GLY A 75 -3.91 36.48 -7.67
CA GLY A 75 -4.00 37.64 -8.56
C GLY A 75 -3.36 37.38 -9.91
#